data_AF-A0A3B0P144-F1
#
_entry.id   AF-A0A3B0P144-F1
#
_cell.length_a   1.000
_cell.length_b   1.000
_cell.length_c   1.000
_cell.angle_alpha   90.00
_cell.angle_beta   90.00
_cell.angle_gamma   90.00
#
_symmetry.space_group_name_H-M   'P 1'
#
loop_
_entity.id
_entity.type
_entity.pdbx_description
1 polymer ?
#
loop_
_entity_poly.entity_id
_entity_poly.type
_entity_poly.pdbx_seq_one_letter_code
_entity_poly.pdbx_strand_id
1 'polypeptide(L)' 'MKLGAGRSKKEDLIDYEAGIYLNKTSNDFVKKNDILFTLYSSKEIDKTLANDLLNVIEFNNKPFEIQEVLAKLN' A
#
# COMPACT_ATOMS: atom_id res chain seq x y z
N MET A 1 -13.60 -5.93 -2.21
CA MET A 1 -12.19 -5.64 -1.86
C MET A 1 -11.36 -6.92 -2.01
N LYS A 2 -10.19 -6.88 -2.67
CA LYS A 2 -9.43 -8.10 -3.05
C LYS A 2 -8.83 -8.87 -1.86
N LEU A 3 -8.43 -8.17 -0.79
CA LEU A 3 -7.85 -8.76 0.44
C LEU A 3 -8.87 -9.09 1.54
N GLY A 4 -10.12 -8.64 1.43
CA GLY A 4 -11.13 -8.85 2.48
C GLY A 4 -11.12 -7.85 3.65
N ALA A 5 -10.16 -6.91 3.70
CA ALA A 5 -10.07 -5.86 4.73
C ALA A 5 -11.20 -4.81 4.67
N GLY A 6 -12.06 -4.86 3.66
CA GLY A 6 -13.16 -3.92 3.49
C GLY A 6 -14.37 -4.57 2.82
N ARG A 7 -15.48 -3.85 2.84
CA ARG A 7 -16.78 -4.33 2.39
C ARG A 7 -17.08 -3.81 0.99
N SER A 8 -17.66 -4.64 0.11
CA SER A 8 -18.21 -4.16 -1.16
C SER A 8 -19.67 -3.70 -0.98
N LYS A 9 -20.41 -4.37 -0.10
CA LYS A 9 -21.77 -4.02 0.33
C LYS A 9 -21.82 -3.83 1.84
N LYS A 10 -22.86 -3.14 2.34
CA LYS A 10 -22.99 -2.84 3.77
C LYS A 10 -23.03 -4.09 4.65
N GLU A 11 -23.46 -5.24 4.13
CA GLU A 11 -23.66 -6.48 4.89
C GLU A 11 -22.45 -7.44 4.82
N ASP A 12 -21.47 -7.21 3.93
CA ASP A 12 -20.34 -8.12 3.72
C ASP A 12 -19.43 -8.24 4.94
N LEU A 13 -19.09 -9.46 5.38
CA LEU A 13 -18.12 -9.64 6.48
C LEU A 13 -16.72 -9.11 6.11
N ILE A 14 -16.03 -8.54 7.09
CA ILE A 14 -14.64 -8.07 6.96
C ILE A 14 -13.71 -9.13 7.54
N ASP A 15 -12.58 -9.36 6.88
CA ASP A 15 -11.44 -10.07 7.45
C ASP A 15 -10.60 -9.06 8.27
N TYR A 16 -10.64 -9.18 9.59
CA TYR A 16 -9.91 -8.27 10.50
C TYR A 16 -8.40 -8.52 10.54
N GLU A 17 -7.95 -9.69 10.04
CA GLU A 17 -6.53 -9.99 9.87
C GLU A 17 -6.01 -9.51 8.51
N ALA A 18 -6.91 -9.10 7.62
CA ALA A 18 -6.53 -8.59 6.31
C ALA A 18 -6.02 -7.15 6.37
N GLY A 19 -4.92 -6.90 5.67
CA GLY A 19 -4.33 -5.58 5.60
C GLY A 19 -3.08 -5.51 4.73
N ILE A 20 -2.61 -4.29 4.54
CA ILE A 20 -1.35 -4.00 3.86
C ILE A 20 -0.52 -3.15 4.82
N TYR A 21 0.70 -3.62 5.12
CA TYR A 21 1.69 -2.83 5.84
C TYR A 21 2.70 -2.27 4.85
N LEU A 22 2.88 -0.94 4.83
CA LEU A 22 3.87 -0.29 3.99
C LEU A 22 5.22 -0.28 4.72
N ASN A 23 6.19 -1.04 4.22
CA ASN A 23 7.57 -1.06 4.74
C ASN A 23 8.38 0.13 4.20
N LYS A 24 7.93 0.71 3.07
CA LYS A 24 8.49 1.88 2.42
C LYS A 24 7.37 2.86 2.09
N THR A 25 7.65 4.13 2.27
CA THR A 25 6.74 5.25 2.05
C THR A 25 7.25 6.13 0.90
N SER A 26 6.46 7.12 0.50
CA SER A 26 6.85 8.07 -0.54
C SER A 26 8.19 8.72 -0.21
N ASN A 27 9.04 8.86 -1.22
CA ASN A 27 10.42 9.38 -1.14
C ASN A 27 11.44 8.51 -0.38
N ASP A 28 11.07 7.35 0.14
CA ASP A 28 12.07 6.42 0.64
C ASP A 28 12.94 5.87 -0.50
N PHE A 29 14.25 5.86 -0.29
CA PHE A 29 15.17 5.20 -1.21
C PHE A 29 15.02 3.67 -1.08
N VAL A 30 14.97 3.00 -2.23
CA VAL A 30 14.80 1.55 -2.34
C VAL A 30 15.83 0.94 -3.29
N LYS A 31 16.18 -0.32 -3.04
CA LYS A 31 17.06 -1.13 -3.88
C LYS A 31 16.30 -2.31 -4.45
N LYS A 32 16.85 -2.92 -5.51
CA LYS A 32 16.33 -4.20 -6.00
C LYS A 32 16.30 -5.20 -4.85
N ASN A 33 15.19 -5.92 -4.73
CA ASN A 33 14.89 -6.90 -3.67
C ASN A 33 14.50 -6.31 -2.30
N ASP A 34 14.34 -4.98 -2.17
CA ASP A 34 13.71 -4.42 -0.98
C ASP A 34 12.22 -4.82 -0.91
N ILE A 35 11.75 -5.09 0.29
CA ILE A 35 10.33 -5.33 0.56
C ILE A 35 9.63 -3.98 0.66
N LEU A 36 8.71 -3.69 -0.26
CA LEU A 36 7.98 -2.42 -0.28
C LEU A 36 6.75 -2.45 0.64
N PHE A 37 6.02 -3.57 0.63
CA PHE A 37 4.82 -3.76 1.43
C PHE A 37 4.65 -5.24 1.80
N THR A 38 3.92 -5.50 2.88
CA THR A 38 3.57 -6.84 3.36
C THR A 38 2.06 -6.98 3.38
N LEU A 39 1.55 -8.07 2.80
CA LEU A 39 0.12 -8.38 2.76
C LEU A 39 -0.21 -9.38 3.88
N TYR A 40 -1.28 -9.11 4.61
CA TYR A 40 -1.84 -9.99 5.64
C TYR A 40 -3.27 -10.37 5.27
N SER A 41 -3.70 -11.58 5.61
CA SER A 41 -5.08 -12.06 5.55
C SER A 41 -5.19 -13.36 6.34
N SER A 42 -6.39 -13.65 6.85
CA SER A 42 -6.73 -14.97 7.42
C SER A 42 -6.94 -16.05 6.35
N LYS A 43 -6.90 -15.67 5.06
CA LYS A 43 -7.12 -16.55 3.90
C LYS A 43 -5.90 -16.53 2.98
N GLU A 44 -5.85 -17.51 2.08
CA GLU A 44 -4.81 -17.53 1.04
C GLU A 44 -4.88 -16.27 0.18
N ILE A 45 -3.74 -15.60 0.03
CA ILE A 45 -3.62 -14.37 -0.75
C ILE A 45 -3.32 -14.73 -2.20
N ASP A 46 -4.14 -14.19 -3.11
CA ASP A 46 -3.87 -14.26 -4.54
C ASP A 46 -2.56 -13.55 -4.87
N LYS A 47 -1.59 -14.31 -5.40
CA LYS A 47 -0.25 -13.81 -5.75
C LYS A 47 -0.30 -12.72 -6.83
N THR A 48 -1.35 -12.68 -7.66
CA THR A 48 -1.50 -11.63 -8.68
C THR A 48 -1.71 -10.25 -8.07
N LEU A 49 -2.23 -10.18 -6.83
CA LEU A 49 -2.47 -8.92 -6.14
C LEU A 49 -1.19 -8.14 -5.87
N ALA A 50 -0.07 -8.83 -5.62
CA ALA A 50 1.23 -8.17 -5.46
C ALA A 50 1.65 -7.44 -6.73
N ASN A 51 1.38 -8.03 -7.90
CA ASN A 51 1.67 -7.40 -9.19
C ASN A 51 0.78 -6.17 -9.43
N ASP A 52 -0.51 -6.27 -9.13
CA ASP A 52 -1.44 -5.14 -9.24
C ASP A 52 -0.98 -3.95 -8.38
N LEU A 53 -0.52 -4.21 -7.16
CA LEU A 53 0.00 -3.19 -6.25
C LEU A 53 1.34 -2.61 -6.72
N LEU A 54 2.22 -3.43 -7.30
CA LEU A 54 3.48 -2.95 -7.87
C LEU A 54 3.24 -2.06 -9.10
N ASN A 55 2.23 -2.36 -9.91
CA ASN A 55 1.92 -1.60 -11.13
C ASN A 55 1.46 -0.16 -10.87
N VAL A 56 1.01 0.15 -9.65
CA VAL A 56 0.59 1.51 -9.26
C VAL A 56 1.70 2.31 -8.56
N ILE A 57 2.89 1.72 -8.37
CA ILE A 57 4.03 2.38 -7.75
C ILE A 57 4.96 2.94 -8.83
N GLU A 58 5.33 4.21 -8.68
CA GLU A 58 6.31 4.89 -9.54
C GLU A 58 7.66 5.00 -8.84
N PHE A 59 8.73 4.64 -9.55
CA PHE A 59 10.10 4.78 -9.06
C PHE A 59 10.81 5.92 -9.79
N ASN A 60 11.48 6.78 -9.03
CA ASN A 60 12.21 7.92 -9.55
C ASN A 60 13.63 7.97 -9.01
N ASN A 61 14.56 8.49 -9.81
CA ASN A 61 15.96 8.67 -9.40
C ASN A 61 16.16 9.89 -8.48
N LYS A 62 15.14 10.75 -8.36
CA LYS A 62 15.15 11.95 -7.51
C LYS A 62 13.91 11.91 -6.60
N PRO A 63 14.01 12.39 -5.35
CA PRO A 63 12.86 12.54 -4.48
C PRO A 63 11.80 13.48 -5.10
N PHE A 64 10.54 13.18 -4.85
CA PHE A 64 9.42 14.05 -5.19
C PHE A 64 9.33 15.22 -4.20
N GLU A 65 9.03 16.42 -4.69
CA GLU A 65 8.85 17.60 -3.85
C GLU A 65 7.49 17.56 -3.17
N ILE A 66 7.47 17.41 -1.85
CA ILE A 66 6.22 17.33 -1.07
C ILE A 66 5.64 18.74 -0.94
N GLN A 67 4.44 18.94 -1.48
CA GLN A 67 3.67 20.15 -1.23
C GLN A 67 3.05 20.09 0.17
N GLU A 68 3.33 21.08 1.00
CA GLU A 68 2.71 21.18 2.32
C GLU A 68 1.21 21.50 2.17
N VAL A 69 0.35 20.63 2.72
CA VAL A 69 -1.11 20.82 2.71
C VAL A 69 -1.54 21.89 3.73
N LEU A 70 -0.76 22.08 4.80
CA LEU A 70 -0.98 23.10 5.82
C LEU A 70 0.27 23.97 5.92
N ALA A 71 0.21 25.18 5.36
CA ALA A 71 1.25 26.17 5.54
C ALA A 71 1.11 26.83 6.92
N LYS A 72 2.22 26.93 7.66
CA LYS A 72 2.26 27.74 8.88
C LYS A 72 2.20 29.22 8.49
N LEU A 73 1.11 29.90 8.85
CA LEU A 73 1.04 31.36 8.80
C LEU A 73 1.97 31.93 9.88
N ASN A 74 2.99 32.66 9.45
CA ASN A 74 3.84 33.49 10.32
C ASN A 74 3.20 34.86 10.51
#